data_AF-A0A7D7LR01-F1
#
_entry.id   AF-A0A7D7LR01-F1
#
_cell.length_a   1.000
_cell.length_b   1.000
_cell.length_c   1.000
_cell.angle_alpha   90.00
_cell.angle_beta   90.00
_cell.angle_gamma   90.00
#
_symmetry.space_group_name_H-M   'P 1'
#
loop_
_entity.id
_entity.type
_entity.pdbx_description
1 polymer ?
#
loop_
_entity_poly.entity_id
_entity_poly.type
_entity_poly.pdbx_seq_one_letter_code
_entity_poly.pdbx_strand_id
1 'polypeptide(L)'
;MSLSSSTSFRSAFDAAAVSASDAHAHQLVSPKSYCVQGFSGSVDRDSAADFAAALDRVISGTVDGIVLDFSKISFFGTVGLVLLRSFIDDAGKRAIPVVLVGGRSITRPLELCGMARFVRTYAAIEDAERALTEDGVGPSTVELADAD
;
A
#
# COMPACT_ATOMS: atom_id res chain seq x y z
N MET A 1 -17.29 14.70 -3.24
CA MET A 1 -17.70 13.88 -2.08
C MET A 1 -16.59 14.04 -1.05
N SER A 2 -16.87 14.03 0.26
CA SER A 2 -15.77 14.13 1.24
C SER A 2 -14.93 12.87 1.21
N LEU A 3 -13.62 13.00 1.42
CA LEU A 3 -12.74 11.85 1.64
C LEU A 3 -13.01 11.25 3.02
N SER A 4 -13.07 9.92 3.09
CA SER A 4 -13.09 9.18 4.35
C SER A 4 -12.00 8.12 4.33
N SER A 5 -11.34 7.92 5.46
CA SER A 5 -10.20 7.00 5.60
C SER A 5 -10.34 6.11 6.83
N SER A 6 -9.95 4.85 6.74
CA SER A 6 -9.94 3.90 7.86
C SER A 6 -8.67 3.05 7.84
N THR A 7 -8.04 2.83 8.99
CA THR A 7 -6.86 1.97 9.11
C THR A 7 -7.24 0.71 9.86
N SER A 8 -6.87 -0.45 9.33
CA SER A 8 -6.95 -1.73 10.04
C SER A 8 -5.58 -2.39 10.08
N PHE A 9 -5.23 -3.00 11.20
CA PHE A 9 -3.96 -3.71 11.38
C PHE A 9 -4.21 -5.21 11.27
N ARG A 10 -3.31 -5.89 10.56
CA ARG A 10 -3.35 -7.32 10.29
C ARG A 10 -2.02 -7.96 10.66
N SER A 11 -2.08 -9.18 11.15
CA SER A 11 -0.92 -10.06 11.27
C SER A 11 -0.98 -11.07 10.14
N ALA A 12 0.15 -11.33 9.46
CA ALA A 12 0.22 -12.33 8.39
C ALA A 12 -0.28 -13.73 8.79
N PHE A 13 -0.32 -14.03 10.09
CA PHE A 13 -0.84 -15.30 10.61
C PHE A 13 -2.37 -15.36 10.75
N ASP A 14 -3.08 -14.23 10.79
CA ASP A 14 -4.54 -14.20 10.97
C ASP A 14 -5.29 -14.65 9.69
N ALA A 15 -4.64 -14.47 8.52
CA ALA A 15 -5.15 -14.95 7.23
C ALA A 15 -4.97 -16.48 7.03
N ALA A 16 -4.09 -17.12 7.82
CA ALA A 16 -3.73 -18.54 7.66
C ALA A 16 -4.53 -19.49 8.56
N ALA A 17 -5.55 -19.01 9.28
CA ALA A 17 -6.34 -19.84 10.20
C ALA A 17 -7.42 -20.70 9.50
N VAL A 18 -7.07 -21.39 8.41
CA VAL A 18 -7.63 -22.71 8.05
C VAL A 18 -6.53 -23.53 7.36
N SER A 19 -5.70 -24.20 8.16
CA SER A 19 -5.44 -25.64 8.09
C SER A 19 -4.18 -25.97 8.92
N ALA A 20 -4.34 -26.81 9.94
CA ALA A 20 -3.25 -27.28 10.79
C ALA A 20 -2.42 -28.36 10.07
N SER A 21 -1.10 -28.39 10.32
CA SER A 21 -0.34 -29.62 10.67
C SER A 21 1.15 -29.35 10.93
N ASP A 22 1.55 -29.73 12.15
CA ASP A 22 2.85 -30.14 12.72
C ASP A 22 4.20 -29.40 12.50
N ALA A 23 4.66 -28.86 13.63
CA ALA A 23 6.02 -28.71 14.18
C ALA A 23 7.27 -28.82 13.30
N HIS A 24 8.09 -27.77 13.31
CA HIS A 24 9.53 -27.82 13.63
C HIS A 24 10.01 -26.46 14.18
N ALA A 25 10.92 -26.51 15.16
CA ALA A 25 11.35 -25.40 16.00
C ALA A 25 12.40 -24.47 15.34
N HIS A 26 12.38 -23.21 15.80
CA HIS A 26 13.44 -22.17 15.72
C HIS A 26 13.58 -21.39 14.40
N GLN A 27 12.57 -20.56 14.11
CA GLN A 27 12.81 -19.15 13.79
C GLN A 27 11.55 -18.36 14.14
N LEU A 28 11.55 -17.64 15.27
CA LEU A 28 10.58 -16.54 15.46
C LEU A 28 11.03 -15.41 14.52
N VAL A 29 10.75 -15.59 13.23
CA VAL A 29 10.56 -14.46 12.33
C VAL A 29 9.39 -13.72 12.96
N SER A 30 9.62 -12.50 13.43
CA SER A 30 8.52 -11.64 13.90
C SER A 30 7.37 -11.74 12.90
N PRO A 31 6.11 -11.92 13.35
CA PRO A 31 4.99 -12.02 12.43
C PRO A 31 4.99 -10.77 11.56
N LYS A 32 5.14 -10.93 10.23
CA LYS A 32 5.04 -9.80 9.28
C LYS A 32 3.70 -9.12 9.53
N SER A 33 3.74 -7.96 10.16
CA SER A 33 2.60 -7.13 10.47
C SER A 33 2.36 -6.18 9.31
N TYR A 34 1.11 -5.98 8.92
CA TYR A 34 0.79 -4.99 7.90
C TYR A 34 -0.46 -4.23 8.27
N CYS A 35 -0.65 -3.06 7.66
CA CYS A 35 -1.91 -2.34 7.77
C CYS A 35 -2.60 -2.25 6.42
N VAL A 36 -3.93 -2.26 6.45
CA VAL A 36 -4.79 -1.92 5.32
C VAL A 36 -5.38 -0.56 5.59
N GLN A 37 -4.94 0.42 4.81
CA GLN A 37 -5.46 1.78 4.82
C GLN A 37 -6.51 1.92 3.73
N GLY A 38 -7.77 1.90 4.11
CA GLY A 38 -8.92 2.13 3.24
C GLY A 38 -9.17 3.61 3.02
N PHE A 39 -9.54 3.95 1.78
CA PHE A 39 -10.01 5.28 1.38
C PHE A 39 -11.29 5.18 0.57
N SER A 40 -12.18 6.15 0.76
CA SER A 40 -13.44 6.24 0.02
C SER A 40 -13.80 7.70 -0.26
N GLY A 41 -14.54 7.94 -1.34
CA GLY A 41 -14.89 9.29 -1.80
C GLY A 41 -13.97 9.79 -2.91
N SER A 42 -13.55 11.05 -2.84
CA SER A 42 -12.67 11.67 -3.85
C SER A 42 -11.38 12.21 -3.25
N VAL A 43 -10.28 12.03 -3.98
CA VAL A 43 -8.99 12.68 -3.70
C VAL A 43 -8.80 13.82 -4.69
N ASP A 44 -8.94 15.05 -4.22
CA ASP A 44 -8.86 16.27 -5.00
C ASP A 44 -8.21 17.38 -4.16
N ARG A 45 -8.23 18.62 -4.66
CA ARG A 45 -7.59 19.76 -3.98
C ARG A 45 -8.17 19.99 -2.58
N ASP A 46 -9.47 19.76 -2.39
CA ASP A 46 -10.15 20.08 -1.14
C ASP A 46 -9.93 18.98 -0.09
N SER A 47 -9.72 17.72 -0.54
CA SER A 47 -9.40 16.59 0.34
C SER A 47 -7.90 16.26 0.46
N ALA A 48 -7.02 17.02 -0.20
CA ALA A 48 -5.59 16.75 -0.25
C ALA A 48 -4.92 16.71 1.14
N ALA A 49 -5.29 17.63 2.03
CA ALA A 49 -4.74 17.69 3.38
C ALA A 49 -5.12 16.45 4.21
N ASP A 50 -6.39 16.02 4.12
CA ASP A 50 -6.87 14.83 4.81
C ASP A 50 -6.21 13.56 4.28
N PHE A 51 -6.00 13.48 2.96
CA PHE A 51 -5.29 12.37 2.33
C PHE A 51 -3.83 12.30 2.80
N ALA A 52 -3.12 13.42 2.79
CA ALA A 52 -1.75 13.50 3.28
C ALA A 52 -1.64 13.10 4.76
N ALA A 53 -2.52 13.64 5.61
CA ALA A 53 -2.53 13.32 7.04
C ALA A 53 -2.82 11.83 7.30
N ALA A 54 -3.66 11.18 6.49
CA ALA A 54 -3.90 9.74 6.59
C ALA A 54 -2.65 8.93 6.20
N LEU A 55 -1.97 9.30 5.11
CA LEU A 55 -0.72 8.67 4.67
C LEU A 55 0.39 8.84 5.72
N ASP A 56 0.54 10.03 6.29
CA ASP A 56 1.54 10.32 7.33
C ASP A 56 1.33 9.47 8.59
N ARG A 57 0.08 9.29 9.02
CA ARG A 57 -0.26 8.41 10.16
C ARG A 57 0.11 6.96 9.88
N VAL A 58 -0.14 6.48 8.67
CA VAL A 58 0.15 5.10 8.27
C VAL A 58 1.64 4.85 8.24
N ILE A 59 2.41 5.71 7.57
CA ILE A 59 3.86 5.53 7.48
C ILE A 59 4.53 5.71 8.85
N SER A 60 4.01 6.56 9.73
CA SER A 60 4.57 6.72 11.08
C SER A 60 4.37 5.49 11.98
N GLY A 61 3.52 4.53 11.59
CA GLY A 61 3.30 3.29 12.33
C GLY A 61 4.47 2.31 12.28
N THR A 62 4.45 1.34 13.19
CA THR A 62 5.35 0.18 13.22
C THR A 62 4.68 -1.00 12.51
N VAL A 63 4.76 -1.02 11.18
CA VAL A 63 4.28 -2.13 10.35
C VAL A 63 5.35 -2.53 9.36
N ASP A 64 5.34 -3.80 8.96
CA ASP A 64 6.28 -4.39 8.01
C ASP A 64 5.79 -4.29 6.56
N GLY A 65 4.57 -3.78 6.34
CA GLY A 65 3.98 -3.60 5.02
C GLY A 65 2.69 -2.79 5.05
N ILE A 66 2.33 -2.21 3.90
CA ILE A 66 1.16 -1.34 3.77
C ILE A 66 0.34 -1.73 2.54
N VAL A 67 -0.95 -1.95 2.73
CA VAL A 67 -1.95 -2.07 1.67
C VAL A 67 -2.77 -0.78 1.62
N LEU A 68 -2.78 -0.09 0.49
CA LEU A 68 -3.64 1.06 0.25
C LEU A 68 -4.89 0.60 -0.51
N ASP A 69 -6.05 0.59 0.15
CA ASP A 69 -7.32 0.21 -0.47
C ASP A 69 -8.06 1.44 -1.01
N PHE A 70 -8.00 1.61 -2.33
CA PHE A 70 -8.69 2.65 -3.10
C PHE A 70 -9.89 2.10 -3.87
N SER A 71 -10.37 0.88 -3.55
CA SER A 71 -11.52 0.27 -4.22
C SER A 71 -12.80 1.12 -4.18
N LYS A 72 -12.93 1.97 -3.15
CA LYS A 72 -14.07 2.88 -2.93
C LYS A 72 -13.79 4.33 -3.31
N ILE A 73 -12.66 4.62 -3.98
CA ILE A 73 -12.38 5.95 -4.53
C ILE A 73 -13.07 6.11 -5.88
N SER A 74 -13.92 7.13 -5.99
CA SER A 74 -14.63 7.48 -7.21
C SER A 74 -13.86 8.46 -8.10
N PHE A 75 -12.92 9.23 -7.52
CA PHE A 75 -12.10 10.19 -8.25
C PHE A 75 -10.71 10.35 -7.62
N PHE A 76 -9.67 10.36 -8.46
CA PHE A 76 -8.28 10.52 -8.04
C PHE A 76 -7.59 11.58 -8.89
N GLY A 77 -7.50 12.80 -8.35
CA GLY A 77 -6.90 13.95 -9.01
C GLY A 77 -5.37 13.91 -9.00
N THR A 78 -4.77 14.85 -9.73
CA THR A 78 -3.31 14.97 -9.85
C THR A 78 -2.60 15.19 -8.51
N VAL A 79 -3.22 15.92 -7.59
CA VAL A 79 -2.70 16.10 -6.23
C VAL A 79 -2.55 14.77 -5.49
N GLY A 80 -3.49 13.83 -5.69
CA GLY A 80 -3.42 12.49 -5.12
C GLY A 80 -2.22 11.70 -5.66
N LEU A 81 -1.92 11.82 -6.96
CA LEU A 81 -0.77 11.15 -7.57
C LEU A 81 0.57 11.66 -7.01
N VAL A 82 0.70 12.97 -6.82
CA VAL A 82 1.91 13.58 -6.24
C VAL A 82 2.10 13.13 -4.80
N LEU A 83 1.03 13.17 -3.98
CA LEU A 83 1.09 12.73 -2.59
C LEU A 83 1.37 11.24 -2.45
N LEU A 84 0.72 10.41 -3.28
CA LEU A 84 0.97 8.97 -3.33
C LEU A 84 2.42 8.67 -3.72
N ARG A 85 2.98 9.42 -4.68
CA ARG A 85 4.37 9.25 -5.09
C ARG A 85 5.33 9.51 -3.94
N SER A 86 5.21 10.66 -3.29
CA SER A 86 6.06 11.00 -2.14
C SER A 86 5.97 9.95 -1.04
N PHE A 87 4.75 9.47 -0.74
CA PHE A 87 4.54 8.41 0.24
C PHE A 87 5.24 7.10 -0.13
N ILE A 88 5.18 6.67 -1.40
CA ILE A 88 5.88 5.46 -1.86
C ILE A 88 7.40 5.62 -1.73
N ASP A 89 7.94 6.79 -2.07
CA ASP A 89 9.37 7.06 -1.94
C ASP A 89 9.80 7.03 -0.46
N ASP A 90 9.00 7.60 0.44
CA ASP A 90 9.28 7.60 1.87
C ASP A 90 9.15 6.20 2.50
N ALA A 91 8.18 5.40 2.05
CA ALA A 91 8.06 4.00 2.46
C ALA A 91 9.26 3.17 1.97
N GLY A 92 9.72 3.42 0.73
CA GLY A 92 10.91 2.81 0.15
C GLY A 92 12.19 3.10 0.95
N LYS A 93 12.39 4.35 1.40
CA LYS A 93 13.52 4.72 2.29
C LYS A 93 13.51 3.95 3.61
N ARG A 94 12.34 3.51 4.05
CA ARG A 94 12.15 2.72 5.28
C ARG A 94 12.07 1.21 5.03
N ALA A 95 12.28 0.78 3.78
CA ALA A 95 12.14 -0.59 3.33
C ALA A 95 10.76 -1.20 3.64
N ILE A 96 9.71 -0.37 3.63
CA ILE A 96 8.33 -0.83 3.82
C ILE A 96 7.67 -1.03 2.45
N PRO A 97 7.32 -2.26 2.07
CA PRO A 97 6.59 -2.52 0.85
C PRO A 97 5.19 -1.90 0.89
N VAL A 98 4.81 -1.28 -0.23
CA VAL A 98 3.48 -0.69 -0.45
C VAL A 98 2.83 -1.36 -1.66
N VAL A 99 1.62 -1.85 -1.46
CA VAL A 99 0.75 -2.38 -2.53
C VAL A 99 -0.56 -1.63 -2.55
N LEU A 100 -1.17 -1.52 -3.73
CA LEU A 100 -2.41 -0.77 -3.93
C LEU A 100 -3.53 -1.69 -4.40
N VAL A 101 -4.74 -1.48 -3.89
CA VAL A 101 -5.97 -2.11 -4.38
C VAL A 101 -6.82 -1.04 -5.03
N GLY A 102 -7.24 -1.23 -6.27
CA GLY A 102 -8.01 -0.20 -6.96
C GLY A 102 -8.49 -0.62 -8.34
N GLY A 103 -9.66 -0.08 -8.71
CA GLY A 103 -10.24 -0.27 -10.03
C GLY A 103 -9.70 0.70 -11.08
N ARG A 104 -10.37 0.74 -12.24
CA ARG A 104 -9.94 1.55 -13.40
C ARG A 104 -9.86 3.06 -13.12
N SER A 105 -10.66 3.58 -12.19
CA SER A 105 -10.59 4.97 -11.73
C SER A 105 -9.24 5.34 -11.10
N ILE A 106 -8.49 4.33 -10.65
CA ILE A 106 -7.16 4.48 -10.04
C ILE A 106 -6.07 4.02 -11.00
N THR A 107 -6.20 2.81 -11.56
CA THR A 107 -5.14 2.23 -12.41
C THR A 107 -4.87 3.09 -13.64
N ARG A 108 -5.90 3.68 -14.25
CA ARG A 108 -5.73 4.49 -15.46
C ARG A 108 -4.93 5.77 -15.21
N PRO A 109 -5.24 6.59 -14.19
CA PRO A 109 -4.35 7.70 -13.79
C PRO A 109 -2.91 7.26 -13.50
N LEU A 110 -2.72 6.14 -12.78
CA LEU A 110 -1.37 5.65 -12.46
C LEU A 110 -0.58 5.26 -13.72
N GLU A 111 -1.20 4.57 -14.67
CA GLU A 111 -0.59 4.21 -15.95
C GLU A 111 -0.20 5.46 -16.75
N LEU A 112 -1.15 6.38 -16.95
CA LEU A 112 -0.95 7.58 -17.77
C LEU A 112 0.14 8.50 -17.22
N CYS A 113 0.34 8.49 -15.90
CA CYS A 113 1.37 9.28 -15.23
C CYS A 113 2.66 8.49 -14.99
N GLY A 114 2.80 7.28 -15.55
CA GLY A 114 4.00 6.45 -15.42
C GLY A 114 4.28 5.99 -14.00
N MET A 115 3.26 5.93 -13.14
CA MET A 115 3.34 5.49 -11.74
C MET A 115 3.37 3.96 -11.59
N ALA A 116 2.93 3.21 -12.60
CA ALA A 116 2.82 1.74 -12.56
C ALA A 116 4.15 1.01 -12.27
N ARG A 117 5.29 1.65 -12.51
CA ARG A 117 6.63 1.11 -12.19
C ARG A 117 7.05 1.26 -10.72
N PHE A 118 6.33 2.07 -9.94
CA PHE A 118 6.68 2.36 -8.55
C PHE A 118 5.77 1.68 -7.53
N VAL A 119 4.58 1.25 -7.95
CA VAL A 119 3.62 0.55 -7.10
C VAL A 119 2.87 -0.50 -7.89
N ARG A 120 2.74 -1.70 -7.31
CA ARG A 120 1.90 -2.76 -7.88
C ARG A 120 0.45 -2.52 -7.46
N THR A 121 -0.46 -2.72 -8.41
CA THR A 121 -1.90 -2.59 -8.18
C THR A 121 -2.60 -3.94 -8.37
N TYR A 122 -3.54 -4.23 -7.48
CA TYR A 122 -4.34 -5.44 -7.46
C TYR A 122 -5.83 -5.08 -7.54
N ALA A 123 -6.63 -6.03 -8.05
CA ALA A 123 -8.08 -5.84 -8.17
C ALA A 123 -8.81 -6.07 -6.83
N ALA A 124 -8.23 -6.89 -5.95
CA ALA A 124 -8.81 -7.32 -4.69
C ALA A 124 -7.80 -7.20 -3.55
N ILE A 125 -8.31 -7.03 -2.31
CA ILE A 125 -7.46 -6.87 -1.12
C ILE A 125 -6.70 -8.16 -0.85
N GLU A 126 -7.35 -9.30 -1.05
CA GLU A 126 -6.79 -10.64 -0.78
C GLU A 126 -5.56 -10.92 -1.64
N ASP A 127 -5.53 -10.44 -2.89
CA ASP A 127 -4.38 -10.58 -3.78
C ASP A 127 -3.22 -9.66 -3.38
N ALA A 128 -3.54 -8.45 -2.93
CA ALA A 128 -2.54 -7.52 -2.42
C ALA A 128 -1.89 -8.01 -1.13
N GLU A 129 -2.71 -8.54 -0.20
CA GLU A 129 -2.24 -9.14 1.05
C GLU A 129 -1.34 -10.34 0.78
N ARG A 130 -1.75 -11.24 -0.12
CA ARG A 130 -0.95 -12.40 -0.53
C ARG A 130 0.40 -11.99 -1.10
N ALA A 131 0.43 -11.02 -2.01
CA ALA A 131 1.68 -10.52 -2.58
C ALA A 131 2.58 -9.93 -1.49
N LEU A 132 2.02 -9.23 -0.51
CA LEU A 132 2.77 -8.62 0.59
C LEU A 132 3.40 -9.68 1.51
N THR A 133 2.70 -10.79 1.78
CA THR A 133 3.15 -11.84 2.70
C THR A 133 4.06 -12.87 2.03
N GLU A 134 3.70 -13.35 0.84
CA GLU A 134 4.33 -14.46 0.13
C GLU A 134 5.46 -14.02 -0.81
N ASP A 135 5.26 -12.94 -1.57
CA ASP A 135 6.14 -12.63 -2.72
C ASP A 135 7.35 -11.76 -2.38
N GLY A 136 7.51 -11.33 -1.12
CA GLY A 136 8.61 -10.43 -0.76
C GLY A 136 8.66 -9.24 -1.71
N VAL A 137 7.58 -8.45 -1.76
CA VAL A 137 7.53 -7.21 -2.55
C VAL A 137 8.79 -6.41 -2.22
N GLY A 138 9.78 -6.46 -3.12
CA GLY A 138 11.04 -5.78 -2.92
C GLY A 138 10.78 -4.28 -2.79
N PRO A 139 11.60 -3.53 -2.03
CA PRO A 139 11.51 -2.07 -2.06
C PRO A 139 11.59 -1.67 -3.52
N SER A 140 10.60 -0.91 -4.01
CA SER A 140 10.57 -0.39 -5.39
C SER A 140 11.94 0.23 -5.65
N THR A 141 12.78 -0.55 -6.34
CA THR A 141 14.20 -0.26 -6.43
C THR A 141 14.29 0.91 -7.40
N VAL A 142 14.61 2.07 -6.85
CA VAL A 142 15.23 3.13 -7.62
C VAL A 142 16.53 2.55 -8.17
N GLU A 143 16.50 2.15 -9.44
CA GLU A 143 17.71 2.05 -10.22
C GLU A 143 18.25 3.48 -10.32
N LEU A 144 19.18 3.81 -9.42
CA LEU A 144 20.07 4.95 -9.55
C LEU A 144 20.86 4.73 -10.83
N ALA A 145 20.36 5.28 -11.93
CA ALA A 145 21.17 5.51 -13.11
C ALA A 145 22.13 6.67 -12.79
N ASP A 146 23.30 6.33 -12.25
CA ASP A 146 24.49 7.17 -12.28
C ASP A 146 25.47 6.59 -13.33
N ALA A 147 26.09 7.53 -14.07
CA ALA A 147 27.24 7.43 -14.97
C ALA A 147 27.03 6.87 -16.40
N ASP A 148 26.92 7.76 -17.39
CA ASP A 148 28.07 8.28 -18.17
C ASP A 148 27.70 9.62 -18.88
#